data_AF-A0A965GVX7-F1
#
_entry.id   AF-A0A965GVX7-F1
#
_cell.length_a   1.000
_cell.length_b   1.000
_cell.length_c   1.000
_cell.angle_alpha   90.00
_cell.angle_beta   90.00
_cell.angle_gamma   90.00
#
_symmetry.space_group_name_H-M   'P 1'
#
loop_
_entity.id
_entity.type
_entity.pdbx_description
1 polymer ?
#
loop_
_entity_poly.entity_id
_entity_poly.type
_entity_poly.pdbx_seq_one_letter_code
_entity_poly.pdbx_strand_id
1 'polypeptide(L)'
;MDMPFEELVRQSNELLAGNLRNLQQPAQTGPALDAAAFERLYGFGFRLLAAEQFEQALSVFAFLFAQRPTEPRVLSGFGHSLLGLGDVGQAAMMHSLAYAAEPENPAHVLAMAEDLIAMEAPMAADLLQAAETLAADPQHAAIAARARALRELLSQGS
;
A
#
# COMPACT_ATOMS: atom_id res chain seq x y z
N MET A 1 3.83 10.15 17.34
CA MET A 1 3.57 9.00 18.25
C MET A 1 4.25 7.82 17.56
N ASP A 2 5.40 7.38 18.06
CA ASP A 2 6.23 6.36 17.40
C ASP A 2 5.64 4.97 17.63
N MET A 3 4.78 4.51 16.71
CA MET A 3 4.31 3.13 16.70
C MET A 3 5.41 2.24 16.08
N PRO A 4 5.85 1.16 16.75
CA PRO A 4 6.87 0.27 16.18
C PRO A 4 6.32 -0.47 14.96
N PHE A 5 7.19 -0.81 13.99
CA PHE A 5 6.81 -1.47 12.74
C PHE A 5 6.10 -2.80 12.98
N GLU A 6 6.62 -3.62 13.88
CA GLU A 6 6.00 -4.89 14.26
C GLU A 6 4.57 -4.67 14.79
N GLU A 7 4.35 -3.56 15.48
CA GLU A 7 3.04 -3.17 16.00
C GLU A 7 2.12 -2.68 14.87
N LEU A 8 2.61 -1.91 13.91
CA LEU A 8 1.82 -1.49 12.74
C LEU A 8 1.43 -2.69 11.87
N VAL A 9 2.33 -3.63 11.65
CA VAL A 9 2.04 -4.88 10.93
C VAL A 9 1.11 -5.77 11.75
N ARG A 10 1.30 -5.88 13.07
CA ARG A 10 0.39 -6.61 13.96
C ARG A 10 -1.01 -6.02 13.92
N GLN A 11 -1.15 -4.70 14.05
CA GLN A 11 -2.42 -4.01 13.94
C GLN A 11 -3.04 -4.21 12.55
N SER A 12 -2.25 -4.13 11.49
CA SER A 12 -2.73 -4.40 10.13
C SER A 12 -3.26 -5.84 10.00
N ASN A 13 -2.53 -6.83 10.54
CA ASN A 13 -2.96 -8.23 10.59
C ASN A 13 -4.22 -8.43 11.45
N GLU A 14 -4.34 -7.72 12.57
CA GLU A 14 -5.52 -7.73 13.43
C GLU A 14 -6.72 -7.06 12.76
N LEU A 15 -6.50 -5.99 11.99
CA LEU A 15 -7.54 -5.35 11.18
C LEU A 15 -7.98 -6.29 10.05
N LEU A 16 -7.05 -6.96 9.37
CA LEU A 16 -7.39 -8.01 8.41
C LEU A 16 -8.18 -9.14 9.11
N ALA A 17 -7.74 -9.64 10.26
CA ALA A 17 -8.41 -10.73 10.97
C ALA A 17 -9.78 -10.32 11.58
N GLY A 18 -9.89 -9.10 12.09
CA GLY A 18 -11.00 -8.58 12.89
C GLY A 18 -12.03 -7.78 12.10
N ASN A 19 -11.60 -6.89 11.19
CA ASN A 19 -12.50 -6.10 10.35
C ASN A 19 -13.04 -6.88 9.17
N LEU A 20 -12.38 -7.94 8.68
CA LEU A 20 -13.00 -8.75 7.61
C LEU A 20 -14.29 -9.41 8.06
N ARG A 21 -14.46 -9.80 9.33
CA ARG A 21 -15.76 -10.29 9.82
C ARG A 21 -16.87 -9.23 9.77
N ASN A 22 -16.52 -7.96 9.95
CA ASN A 22 -17.48 -6.85 10.00
C ASN A 22 -17.67 -6.17 8.62
N LEU A 23 -16.68 -6.20 7.74
CA LEU A 23 -16.74 -5.77 6.34
C LEU A 23 -17.27 -6.87 5.39
N GLN A 24 -17.23 -8.14 5.82
CA GLN A 24 -18.02 -9.23 5.22
C GLN A 24 -19.50 -9.12 5.56
N GLN A 25 -19.90 -8.27 6.52
CA GLN A 25 -21.27 -7.78 6.51
C GLN A 25 -21.40 -6.79 5.36
N PRO A 26 -22.35 -7.01 4.45
CA PRO A 26 -22.36 -6.29 3.19
C PRO A 26 -22.63 -4.79 3.43
N ALA A 27 -21.57 -3.99 3.37
CA ALA A 27 -21.65 -2.68 2.74
C ALA A 27 -21.79 -2.84 1.20
N GLN A 28 -22.63 -3.79 0.75
CA GLN A 28 -22.93 -4.03 -0.66
C GLN A 28 -24.00 -3.01 -1.06
N THR A 29 -23.58 -1.80 -1.47
CA THR A 29 -24.52 -0.86 -2.07
C THR A 29 -24.70 -1.09 -3.57
N GLY A 30 -24.08 -2.14 -4.14
CA GLY A 30 -24.20 -2.50 -5.56
C GLY A 30 -23.99 -3.99 -5.85
N PRO A 31 -24.29 -4.44 -7.08
CA PRO A 31 -24.05 -5.82 -7.49
C PRO A 31 -22.54 -6.14 -7.45
N ALA A 32 -22.21 -7.35 -7.02
CA ALA A 32 -20.83 -7.84 -7.03
C ALA A 32 -20.23 -7.75 -8.44
N LEU A 33 -19.02 -7.20 -8.55
CA LEU A 33 -18.31 -7.16 -9.82
C LEU A 33 -17.86 -8.57 -10.24
N ASP A 34 -18.09 -8.90 -11.51
CA ASP A 34 -17.39 -10.01 -12.12
C ASP A 34 -15.87 -9.70 -12.22
N ALA A 35 -15.07 -10.74 -12.46
CA ALA A 35 -13.62 -10.60 -12.52
C ALA A 35 -13.16 -9.65 -13.64
N ALA A 36 -13.81 -9.66 -14.79
CA ALA A 36 -13.42 -8.82 -15.92
C ALA A 36 -13.75 -7.34 -15.66
N ALA A 37 -14.90 -7.05 -15.05
CA ALA A 37 -15.30 -5.71 -14.64
C ALA A 37 -14.38 -5.17 -13.55
N PHE A 38 -14.00 -6.02 -12.59
CA PHE A 38 -13.02 -5.69 -11.56
C PHE A 38 -11.68 -5.28 -12.18
N GLU A 39 -11.09 -6.11 -13.05
CA GLU A 39 -9.79 -5.81 -13.67
C GLU A 39 -9.84 -4.56 -14.57
N ARG A 40 -10.97 -4.29 -15.25
CA ARG A 40 -11.15 -3.05 -16.03
C ARG A 40 -11.15 -1.81 -15.14
N LEU A 41 -11.88 -1.86 -14.02
CA LEU A 41 -11.93 -0.75 -13.06
C LEU A 41 -10.60 -0.57 -12.34
N TYR A 42 -9.93 -1.66 -11.97
CA TYR A 42 -8.58 -1.61 -11.41
C TYR A 42 -7.60 -0.92 -12.37
N GLY A 43 -7.57 -1.35 -13.63
CA GLY A 43 -6.74 -0.71 -14.64
C GLY A 43 -7.13 0.76 -14.91
N PHE A 44 -8.39 1.13 -14.74
CA PHE A 44 -8.82 2.54 -14.81
C PHE A 44 -8.29 3.36 -13.64
N GLY A 45 -8.40 2.85 -12.40
CA GLY A 45 -7.83 3.48 -11.21
C GLY A 45 -6.32 3.72 -11.36
N PHE A 46 -5.59 2.73 -11.89
CA PHE A 46 -4.15 2.87 -12.13
C PHE A 46 -3.81 3.94 -13.17
N ARG A 47 -4.62 4.07 -14.24
CA ARG A 47 -4.44 5.16 -15.22
C ARG A 47 -4.69 6.54 -14.62
N LEU A 48 -5.65 6.65 -13.70
CA LEU A 48 -5.91 7.90 -12.97
C LEU A 48 -4.72 8.26 -12.08
N LEU A 49 -4.13 7.30 -11.36
CA LEU A 49 -2.89 7.51 -10.59
C LEU A 49 -1.75 8.01 -11.47
N ALA A 50 -1.51 7.36 -12.62
CA ALA A 50 -0.46 7.77 -13.55
C ALA A 50 -0.69 9.16 -14.16
N ALA A 51 -1.93 9.64 -14.15
CA ALA A 51 -2.32 10.99 -14.58
C ALA A 51 -2.41 11.99 -13.42
N GLU A 52 -1.99 11.60 -12.21
CA GLU A 52 -2.04 12.41 -10.98
C GLU A 52 -3.47 12.87 -10.60
N GLN A 53 -4.48 12.14 -11.07
CA GLN A 53 -5.90 12.37 -10.80
C GLN A 53 -6.31 11.68 -9.50
N PHE A 54 -5.71 12.10 -8.38
CA PHE A 54 -5.74 11.36 -7.12
C PHE A 54 -7.13 11.25 -6.49
N GLU A 55 -7.99 12.28 -6.55
CA GLU A 55 -9.35 12.20 -6.00
C GLU A 55 -10.23 11.21 -6.79
N GLN A 56 -10.06 11.17 -8.11
CA GLN A 56 -10.78 10.22 -8.95
C GLN A 56 -10.24 8.80 -8.74
N ALA A 57 -8.92 8.64 -8.65
CA ALA A 57 -8.29 7.36 -8.33
C ALA A 57 -8.80 6.83 -6.98
N LEU A 58 -8.80 7.68 -5.95
CA LEU A 58 -9.29 7.36 -4.62
C LEU A 58 -10.74 6.85 -4.66
N SER A 59 -11.61 7.51 -5.43
CA SER A 59 -13.00 7.10 -5.59
C SER A 59 -13.13 5.70 -6.21
N VAL A 60 -12.31 5.40 -7.23
CA VAL A 60 -12.29 4.09 -7.88
C VAL A 60 -11.76 3.01 -6.92
N PHE A 61 -10.64 3.26 -6.24
CA PHE A 61 -10.07 2.28 -5.31
C PHE A 61 -10.91 2.08 -4.06
N ALA A 62 -11.62 3.10 -3.56
CA ALA A 62 -12.59 2.95 -2.48
C ALA A 62 -13.75 2.03 -2.87
N PHE A 63 -14.24 2.15 -4.11
CA PHE A 63 -15.25 1.23 -4.63
C PHE A 63 -14.72 -0.20 -4.75
N LEU A 64 -13.51 -0.38 -5.32
CA LEU A 64 -12.89 -1.71 -5.46
C LEU A 64 -12.58 -2.34 -4.09
N PHE A 65 -12.19 -1.54 -3.11
CA PHE A 65 -11.94 -1.99 -1.74
C PHE A 65 -13.21 -2.53 -1.11
N ALA A 66 -14.36 -1.87 -1.29
CA ALA A 66 -15.65 -2.37 -0.83
C ALA A 66 -16.04 -3.72 -1.48
N GLN A 67 -15.57 -3.99 -2.70
CA GLN A 67 -15.80 -5.26 -3.39
C GLN A 67 -14.85 -6.38 -2.92
N ARG A 68 -13.57 -6.05 -2.72
CA ARG A 68 -12.52 -6.99 -2.30
C ARG A 68 -11.57 -6.33 -1.27
N PRO A 69 -11.95 -6.31 0.02
CA PRO A 69 -11.20 -5.58 1.04
C PRO A 69 -9.79 -6.11 1.33
N THR A 70 -9.47 -7.31 0.86
CA THR A 70 -8.16 -7.96 1.05
C THR A 70 -7.31 -8.01 -0.22
N GLU A 71 -7.77 -7.44 -1.33
CA GLU A 71 -6.99 -7.46 -2.58
C GLU A 71 -5.77 -6.53 -2.43
N PRO A 72 -4.52 -7.06 -2.36
CA PRO A 72 -3.34 -6.26 -2.05
C PRO A 72 -3.11 -5.14 -3.07
N ARG A 73 -3.41 -5.41 -4.35
CA ARG A 73 -3.31 -4.44 -5.43
C ARG A 73 -4.24 -3.25 -5.25
N VAL A 74 -5.44 -3.47 -4.71
CA VAL A 74 -6.42 -2.41 -4.43
C VAL A 74 -6.00 -1.61 -3.21
N LEU A 75 -5.57 -2.28 -2.14
CA LEU A 75 -5.02 -1.62 -0.95
C LEU A 75 -3.86 -0.71 -1.30
N SER A 76 -2.92 -1.20 -2.13
CA SER A 76 -1.81 -0.41 -2.64
C SER A 76 -2.26 0.78 -3.50
N GLY A 77 -3.19 0.58 -4.45
CA GLY A 77 -3.72 1.68 -5.26
C GLY A 77 -4.45 2.75 -4.43
N PHE A 78 -5.15 2.32 -3.37
CA PHE A 78 -5.79 3.20 -2.40
C PHE A 78 -4.72 4.02 -1.64
N GLY A 79 -3.68 3.37 -1.13
CA GLY A 79 -2.57 4.02 -0.44
C GLY A 79 -1.89 5.10 -1.28
N HIS A 80 -1.52 4.77 -2.53
CA HIS A 80 -0.94 5.75 -3.46
C HIS A 80 -1.87 6.94 -3.75
N SER A 81 -3.19 6.71 -3.82
CA SER A 81 -4.17 7.78 -4.03
C SER A 81 -4.22 8.74 -2.84
N LEU A 82 -4.20 8.21 -1.62
CA LEU A 82 -4.16 9.00 -0.38
C LEU A 82 -2.85 9.77 -0.25
N LEU A 83 -1.72 9.14 -0.58
CA LEU A 83 -0.41 9.79 -0.55
C LEU A 83 -0.36 10.98 -1.51
N GLY A 84 -0.88 10.84 -2.74
CA GLY A 84 -0.97 11.93 -3.71
C GLY A 84 -1.85 13.10 -3.25
N LEU A 85 -2.81 12.85 -2.35
CA LEU A 85 -3.64 13.88 -1.71
C LEU A 85 -3.01 14.46 -0.43
N GLY A 86 -1.84 13.96 -0.02
CA GLY A 86 -1.14 14.39 1.19
C GLY A 86 -1.63 13.73 2.49
N ASP A 87 -2.54 12.75 2.42
CA ASP A 87 -2.98 11.99 3.60
C ASP A 87 -2.02 10.82 3.87
N VAL A 88 -0.80 11.17 4.28
CA VAL A 88 0.31 10.21 4.46
C VAL A 88 0.00 9.18 5.56
N GLY A 89 -0.74 9.57 6.60
CA GLY A 89 -1.10 8.67 7.69
C GLY A 89 -2.04 7.54 7.24
N GLN A 90 -3.06 7.89 6.46
CA GLN A 90 -3.97 6.89 5.90
C GLN A 90 -3.31 6.09 4.76
N ALA A 91 -2.41 6.70 3.99
CA ALA A 91 -1.60 6.00 2.99
C ALA A 91 -0.76 4.89 3.63
N ALA A 92 -0.03 5.21 4.70
CA ALA A 92 0.78 4.25 5.46
C ALA A 92 -0.04 3.07 5.97
N MET A 93 -1.26 3.32 6.45
CA MET A 93 -2.19 2.27 6.89
C MET A 93 -2.64 1.37 5.72
N MET A 94 -2.91 1.94 4.54
CA MET A 94 -3.30 1.13 3.37
C MET A 94 -2.13 0.31 2.83
N HIS A 95 -0.93 0.87 2.78
CA HIS A 95 0.27 0.14 2.35
C HIS A 95 0.69 -0.93 3.36
N SER A 96 0.51 -0.70 4.67
CA SER A 96 0.77 -1.74 5.68
C SER A 96 -0.23 -2.91 5.56
N LEU A 97 -1.49 -2.65 5.23
CA LEU A 97 -2.47 -3.69 4.93
C LEU A 97 -2.12 -4.45 3.64
N ALA A 98 -1.65 -3.77 2.59
CA ALA A 98 -1.22 -4.41 1.35
C ALA A 98 -0.04 -5.36 1.59
N TYR A 99 0.97 -4.90 2.35
CA TYR A 99 2.11 -5.72 2.76
C TYR A 99 1.69 -6.90 3.64
N ALA A 100 0.78 -6.70 4.60
CA ALA A 100 0.25 -7.77 5.43
C ALA A 100 -0.49 -8.85 4.62
N ALA A 101 -1.16 -8.47 3.53
CA ALA A 101 -1.90 -9.38 2.66
C ALA A 101 -1.01 -10.13 1.65
N GLU A 102 0.11 -9.54 1.23
CA GLU A 102 1.11 -10.14 0.31
C GLU A 102 2.54 -9.76 0.74
N PRO A 103 3.08 -10.39 1.81
CA PRO A 103 4.37 -10.00 2.40
C PRO A 103 5.59 -10.24 1.49
N GLU A 104 5.46 -11.12 0.50
CA GLU A 104 6.51 -11.46 -0.44
C GLU A 104 6.69 -10.43 -1.57
N ASN A 105 5.74 -9.51 -1.76
CA ASN A 105 5.80 -8.53 -2.83
C ASN A 105 6.61 -7.29 -2.40
N PRO A 106 7.79 -7.06 -2.99
CA PRO A 106 8.69 -5.99 -2.57
C PRO A 106 8.12 -4.58 -2.84
N ALA A 107 7.13 -4.45 -3.73
CA ALA A 107 6.51 -3.16 -4.03
C ALA A 107 5.70 -2.62 -2.85
N HIS A 108 5.00 -3.47 -2.09
CA HIS A 108 4.17 -3.02 -0.97
C HIS A 108 5.02 -2.51 0.19
N VAL A 109 6.10 -3.22 0.52
CA VAL A 109 7.02 -2.78 1.59
C VAL A 109 7.81 -1.54 1.18
N LEU A 110 8.14 -1.37 -0.11
CA LEU A 110 8.76 -0.15 -0.60
C LEU A 110 7.79 1.04 -0.47
N ALA A 111 6.54 0.90 -0.90
CA ALA A 111 5.54 1.97 -0.78
C ALA A 111 5.31 2.38 0.68
N MET A 112 5.23 1.41 1.58
CA MET A 112 5.16 1.67 3.03
C MET A 112 6.41 2.40 3.55
N ALA A 113 7.60 2.04 3.08
CA ALA A 113 8.83 2.72 3.47
C ALA A 113 8.83 4.20 3.02
N GLU A 114 8.34 4.48 1.81
CA GLU A 114 8.22 5.83 1.27
C GLU A 114 7.26 6.70 2.08
N ASP A 115 6.13 6.14 2.53
CA ASP A 115 5.22 6.85 3.44
C ASP A 115 5.90 7.18 4.76
N LEU A 116 6.68 6.24 5.32
CA LEU A 116 7.42 6.46 6.56
C LEU A 116 8.50 7.55 6.41
N ILE A 117 9.17 7.63 5.26
CA ILE A 117 10.10 8.73 4.94
C ILE A 117 9.34 10.06 4.96
N ALA A 118 8.17 10.12 4.31
CA ALA A 118 7.35 11.33 4.27
C ALA A 118 6.83 11.76 5.65
N MET A 119 6.70 10.83 6.60
CA MET A 119 6.39 11.11 8.00
C MET A 119 7.62 11.34 8.89
N GLU A 120 8.83 11.30 8.32
CA GLU A 120 10.10 11.35 9.07
C GLU A 120 10.20 10.27 10.16
N ALA A 121 9.56 9.12 9.93
CA ALA A 121 9.54 8.02 10.89
C ALA A 121 10.87 7.22 10.83
N PRO A 122 11.47 6.90 11.98
CA PRO A 122 12.83 6.34 12.06
C PRO A 122 12.96 4.94 11.44
N MET A 123 11.85 4.25 11.20
CA MET A 123 11.83 2.86 10.74
C MET A 123 11.91 2.69 9.22
N ALA A 124 11.94 3.80 8.47
CA ALA A 124 12.02 3.75 7.00
C ALA A 124 13.24 2.96 6.50
N ALA A 125 14.40 3.09 7.17
CA ALA A 125 15.63 2.42 6.75
C ALA A 125 15.51 0.88 6.80
N ASP A 126 14.86 0.33 7.82
CA ASP A 126 14.65 -1.12 7.97
C ASP A 126 13.71 -1.65 6.88
N LEU A 127 12.67 -0.90 6.54
CA LEU A 127 11.74 -1.27 5.46
C LEU A 127 12.39 -1.22 4.09
N LEU A 128 13.27 -0.25 3.84
CA LEU A 128 14.05 -0.20 2.61
C LEU A 128 15.00 -1.40 2.49
N GLN A 129 15.60 -1.83 3.60
CA GLN A 129 16.42 -3.05 3.63
C GLN A 129 15.59 -4.32 3.36
N ALA A 130 14.38 -4.40 3.91
CA ALA A 130 13.46 -5.49 3.63
C ALA A 130 13.03 -5.50 2.16
N ALA A 131 12.69 -4.33 1.59
CA ALA A 131 12.35 -4.17 0.18
C ALA A 131 13.49 -4.62 -0.75
N GLU A 132 14.74 -4.24 -0.45
CA GLU A 132 15.93 -4.67 -1.19
C GLU A 132 16.09 -6.21 -1.14
N THR A 133 15.83 -6.82 0.02
CA THR A 133 15.96 -8.26 0.22
C THR A 133 14.90 -9.05 -0.56
N LEU A 134 13.64 -8.58 -0.51
CA LEU A 134 12.53 -9.19 -1.25
C LEU A 134 12.66 -8.97 -2.77
N ALA A 135 13.32 -7.88 -3.19
CA ALA A 135 13.60 -7.57 -4.59
C ALA A 135 14.89 -8.22 -5.15
N ALA A 136 15.36 -9.31 -4.55
CA ALA A 136 16.57 -10.01 -5.00
C ALA A 136 16.42 -10.62 -6.41
N ASP A 137 15.20 -10.89 -6.87
CA ASP A 137 14.93 -11.32 -8.25
C ASP A 137 15.25 -10.20 -9.25
N PRO A 138 16.00 -10.47 -10.34
CA PRO A 138 16.25 -9.50 -11.40
C PRO A 138 15.00 -8.80 -11.97
N GLN A 139 13.82 -9.42 -11.92
CA GLN A 139 12.56 -8.81 -12.34
C GLN A 139 12.17 -7.60 -11.48
N HIS A 140 12.67 -7.54 -10.24
CA HIS A 140 12.45 -6.45 -9.30
C HIS A 140 13.67 -5.53 -9.15
N ALA A 141 14.64 -5.59 -10.07
CA ALA A 141 15.88 -4.81 -9.98
C ALA A 141 15.66 -3.30 -9.80
N ALA A 142 14.60 -2.75 -10.41
CA ALA A 142 14.24 -1.34 -10.24
C ALA A 142 13.80 -1.00 -8.82
N ILE A 143 13.06 -1.91 -8.16
CA ILE A 143 12.62 -1.77 -6.76
C ILE A 143 13.84 -1.85 -5.84
N ALA A 144 14.73 -2.84 -6.05
CA ALA A 144 15.96 -2.97 -5.28
C ALA A 144 16.85 -1.72 -5.39
N ALA A 145 17.03 -1.20 -6.60
CA ALA A 145 17.83 0.00 -6.84
C ALA A 145 17.23 1.24 -6.14
N ARG A 146 15.91 1.41 -6.21
CA ARG A 146 15.21 2.51 -5.55
C ARG A 146 15.30 2.42 -4.04
N ALA A 147 15.08 1.23 -3.47
CA ALA A 147 15.18 1.00 -2.03
C ALA A 147 16.58 1.33 -1.49
N ARG A 148 17.62 0.87 -2.20
CA ARG A 148 19.02 1.18 -1.86
C ARG A 148 19.31 2.68 -1.90
N ALA A 149 18.91 3.35 -2.97
CA ALA A 149 19.15 4.79 -3.14
C ALA A 149 18.50 5.61 -2.01
N LEU A 150 17.25 5.30 -1.64
CA LEU A 150 16.57 5.96 -0.53
C LEU A 150 17.28 5.69 0.81
N ARG A 151 17.76 4.47 1.04
CA ARG A 151 18.44 4.10 2.29
C ARG A 151 19.78 4.81 2.43
N GLU A 152 20.53 4.94 1.34
CA GLU A 152 21.77 5.72 1.29
C GLU A 152 21.52 7.20 1.60
N LEU A 153 20.46 7.80 1.04
CA LEU A 153 20.08 9.18 1.33
C LEU A 153 19.75 9.40 2.81
N LEU A 154 18.97 8.50 3.43
CA LEU A 154 18.68 8.59 4.86
C LEU A 154 19.95 8.53 5.73
N SER A 155 20.92 7.69 5.36
CA SER A 155 22.18 7.57 6.10
C SER A 155 23.10 8.78 5.97
N GLN A 156 22.94 9.60 4.93
CA GLN A 156 23.73 10.82 4.70
C GLN A 156 23.12 12.06 5.35
N GLY A 157 21.82 12.04 5.63
CA GLY A 157 21.10 13.17 6.26
C GLY A 157 20.97 13.08 7.78
N SER A 158 21.49 12.01 8.40
CA SER A 158 21.44 11.73 9.85
C SER A 158 22.64 12.28 10.62
#